data_AF-A0A0A8LD39-F1
#
_entry.id   AF-A0A0A8LD39-F1
#
_cell.length_a   1.000
_cell.length_b   1.000
_cell.length_c   1.000
_cell.angle_alpha   90.00
_cell.angle_beta   90.00
_cell.angle_gamma   90.00
#
_symmetry.space_group_name_H-M   'P 1'
#
loop_
_entity.id
_entity.type
_entity.pdbx_description
1 polymer ?
#
loop_
_entity_poly.entity_id
_entity_poly.type
_entity_poly.pdbx_seq_one_letter_code
_entity_poly.pdbx_strand_id
1 'polypeptide(L)'
;MSNVYLDKLDEQEDQMRVSHSIATDVLNQLQDLVTTIEKGGANEGVNALKDIKAKNDELLKNITLTRVIQVNASESRATLTKEPDLTKSRLFLSPNDRDDPDNLFNYFEETKLLHETWMRHLSLVANLSDDLVHKLESQDESNKVLVNKNPLPPTLQDVKNQYEELGEEQQHIEDLRANLFRYLDEIKAGRVKYALENKYILNTALQQITKEVSEWSQRWTSIENSLFGDSPTSLKKLVQKAEDIKELLSTESIDYQME
;
A
#
# COMPACT_ATOMS: atom_id res chain seq x y z
N MET A 1 -44.78 -11.32 -23.01
CA MET A 1 -45.40 -10.26 -22.19
C MET A 1 -45.75 -9.14 -23.17
N SER A 2 -47.02 -8.93 -23.50
CA SER A 2 -47.39 -7.81 -24.38
C SER A 2 -47.25 -6.52 -23.59
N ASN A 3 -46.67 -5.51 -24.22
CA ASN A 3 -46.47 -4.22 -23.59
C ASN A 3 -47.74 -3.43 -23.85
N VAL A 4 -48.59 -3.29 -22.84
CA VAL A 4 -49.91 -2.63 -22.92
C VAL A 4 -49.82 -1.27 -23.63
N TYR A 5 -48.72 -0.53 -23.47
CA TYR A 5 -48.51 0.73 -24.19
C TYR A 5 -48.23 0.54 -25.69
N LEU A 6 -47.43 -0.44 -26.07
CA LEU A 6 -47.18 -0.75 -27.48
C LEU A 6 -48.46 -1.23 -28.17
N ASP A 7 -49.24 -2.10 -27.52
CA ASP A 7 -50.53 -2.56 -28.06
C ASP A 7 -51.51 -1.38 -28.29
N LYS A 8 -51.49 -0.36 -27.42
CA LYS A 8 -52.28 0.87 -27.58
C LYS A 8 -51.76 1.81 -28.67
N LEU A 9 -50.47 1.79 -28.97
CA LEU A 9 -49.90 2.53 -30.10
C LEU A 9 -50.27 1.87 -31.43
N ASP A 10 -50.24 0.54 -31.49
CA ASP A 10 -50.66 -0.21 -32.68
C ASP A 10 -52.16 0.02 -32.97
N GLU A 11 -53.01 -0.04 -31.93
CA GLU A 11 -54.43 0.29 -32.02
C GLU A 11 -54.66 1.74 -32.51
N GLN A 12 -53.81 2.69 -32.09
CA GLN A 12 -53.87 4.07 -32.55
C GLN A 12 -53.51 4.19 -34.04
N GLU A 13 -52.46 3.49 -34.49
CA GLU A 13 -52.02 3.52 -35.88
C GLU A 13 -53.10 2.97 -36.82
N ASP A 14 -53.70 1.83 -36.45
CA ASP A 14 -54.79 1.22 -37.23
C ASP A 14 -55.99 2.17 -37.35
N GLN A 15 -56.40 2.80 -36.26
CA GLN A 15 -57.52 3.75 -36.28
C GLN A 15 -57.19 5.03 -37.06
N MET A 16 -55.93 5.48 -37.06
CA MET A 16 -55.47 6.59 -37.88
C MET A 16 -55.53 6.26 -39.38
N ARG A 17 -55.16 5.03 -39.78
CA ARG A 17 -55.27 4.56 -41.17
C ARG A 17 -56.72 4.56 -41.65
N VAL A 18 -57.65 4.07 -40.82
CA VAL A 18 -59.10 4.09 -41.11
C VAL A 18 -59.60 5.53 -41.26
N SER A 19 -59.24 6.42 -40.33
CA SER A 19 -59.64 7.83 -40.39
C SER A 19 -59.12 8.53 -41.64
N HIS A 20 -57.87 8.24 -42.05
CA HIS A 20 -57.26 8.79 -43.27
C HIS A 20 -57.98 8.30 -44.53
N SER A 21 -58.35 7.01 -44.60
CA SER A 21 -59.12 6.48 -45.71
C SER A 21 -60.45 7.21 -45.87
N ILE A 22 -61.20 7.39 -44.78
CA ILE A 22 -62.51 8.06 -44.82
C ILE A 22 -62.36 9.53 -45.19
N ALA A 23 -61.35 10.23 -44.66
CA ALA A 23 -61.07 11.61 -45.04
C ALA A 23 -60.75 11.74 -46.54
N THR A 24 -60.00 10.78 -47.09
CA THR A 24 -59.67 10.74 -48.52
C THR A 24 -60.92 10.50 -49.36
N ASP A 25 -61.81 9.60 -48.93
CA ASP A 25 -63.09 9.36 -49.60
C ASP A 25 -63.99 10.62 -49.61
N VAL A 26 -64.06 11.35 -48.49
CA VAL A 26 -64.81 12.62 -48.42
C VAL A 26 -64.23 13.65 -49.39
N LEU A 27 -62.89 13.77 -49.46
CA LEU A 27 -62.24 14.69 -50.40
C LEU A 27 -62.51 14.30 -51.85
N ASN A 28 -62.45 13.01 -52.19
CA ASN A 28 -62.78 12.51 -53.52
C ASN A 28 -64.24 12.81 -53.89
N GLN A 29 -65.19 12.60 -52.96
CA GLN A 29 -66.60 12.92 -53.20
C GLN A 29 -66.85 14.43 -53.34
N LEU A 30 -66.14 15.26 -52.58
CA LEU A 30 -66.18 16.72 -52.75
C LEU A 30 -65.64 17.15 -54.12
N GLN A 31 -64.56 16.53 -54.59
CA GLN A 31 -64.03 16.74 -55.94
C GLN A 31 -65.08 16.36 -57.01
N ASP A 32 -65.71 15.19 -56.88
CA ASP A 32 -66.75 14.72 -57.79
C ASP A 32 -67.97 15.65 -57.79
N LEU A 33 -68.36 16.17 -56.62
CA LEU A 33 -69.43 17.15 -56.50
C LEU A 33 -69.11 18.43 -57.27
N VAL A 34 -67.89 18.97 -57.16
CA VAL A 34 -67.46 20.15 -57.92
C VAL A 34 -67.62 19.90 -59.42
N THR A 35 -67.15 18.75 -59.92
CA THR A 35 -67.29 18.42 -61.35
C THR A 35 -68.74 18.22 -61.79
N THR A 36 -69.61 17.72 -60.90
CA THR A 36 -71.04 17.51 -61.18
C THR A 36 -71.79 18.83 -61.24
N ILE A 37 -71.45 19.78 -60.35
CA ILE A 37 -72.00 21.14 -60.35
C ILE A 37 -71.57 21.90 -61.62
N GLU A 38 -70.30 21.80 -62.03
CA GLU A 38 -69.79 22.40 -63.27
C GLU A 38 -70.52 21.88 -64.53
N LYS A 39 -70.97 20.62 -64.51
CA LYS A 39 -71.73 19.99 -65.61
C LYS A 39 -73.24 20.28 -65.59
N GLY A 40 -73.75 21.03 -64.60
CA GLY A 40 -75.16 21.43 -64.51
C GLY A 40 -76.12 20.36 -63.96
N GLY A 41 -75.61 19.31 -63.32
CA GLY A 41 -76.41 18.19 -62.77
C GLY A 41 -77.00 18.48 -61.38
N ALA A 42 -78.08 19.26 -61.30
CA ALA A 42 -78.64 19.69 -60.01
C ALA A 42 -79.12 18.54 -59.10
N ASN A 43 -79.80 17.52 -59.65
CA ASN A 43 -80.32 16.39 -58.86
C ASN A 43 -79.21 15.42 -58.42
N GLU A 44 -78.19 15.21 -59.27
CA GLU A 44 -77.02 14.39 -58.95
C GLU A 44 -76.16 15.06 -57.88
N GLY A 45 -76.01 16.39 -57.94
CA GLY A 45 -75.32 17.17 -56.90
C GLY A 45 -76.00 17.10 -55.53
N VAL A 46 -77.34 17.09 -55.47
CA VAL A 46 -78.07 16.94 -54.21
C VAL A 46 -77.88 15.54 -53.59
N ASN A 47 -77.80 14.48 -54.40
CA ASN A 47 -77.53 13.14 -53.91
C ASN A 47 -76.08 13.01 -53.42
N ALA A 48 -75.11 13.52 -54.17
CA ALA A 48 -73.71 13.56 -53.75
C ALA A 48 -73.52 14.34 -52.43
N LEU A 49 -74.23 15.46 -52.23
CA LEU A 49 -74.23 16.20 -50.96
C LEU A 49 -74.77 15.38 -49.78
N LYS A 50 -75.79 14.53 -50.00
CA LYS A 50 -76.31 13.65 -48.94
C LYS A 50 -75.31 12.55 -48.59
N ASP A 51 -74.62 12.00 -49.59
CA ASP A 51 -73.60 10.97 -49.38
C ASP A 51 -72.37 11.53 -48.67
N ILE A 52 -71.92 12.74 -49.06
CA ILE A 52 -70.85 13.48 -48.38
C ILE A 52 -71.24 13.75 -46.93
N LYS A 53 -72.49 14.14 -46.66
CA LYS A 53 -72.95 14.37 -45.29
C LYS A 53 -72.85 13.09 -44.46
N ALA A 54 -73.31 11.95 -44.98
CA ALA A 54 -73.23 10.66 -44.28
C ALA A 54 -71.77 10.25 -44.02
N LYS A 55 -70.88 10.46 -45.00
CA LYS A 55 -69.44 10.18 -44.86
C LYS A 55 -68.73 11.15 -43.90
N ASN A 56 -69.16 12.40 -43.85
CA ASN A 56 -68.65 13.37 -42.89
C ASN A 56 -69.07 13.02 -41.45
N ASP A 57 -70.30 12.53 -41.24
CA ASP A 57 -70.74 12.05 -39.92
C ASP A 57 -69.91 10.82 -39.49
N GLU A 58 -69.59 9.92 -40.43
CA GLU A 58 -68.68 8.78 -40.21
C GLU A 58 -67.26 9.26 -39.86
N LEU A 59 -66.74 10.26 -40.56
CA LEU A 59 -65.43 10.86 -40.30
C LEU A 59 -65.36 11.46 -38.88
N LEU A 60 -66.37 12.23 -38.47
CA LEU A 60 -66.43 12.83 -37.13
C LEU A 60 -66.44 11.78 -36.01
N LYS A 61 -67.16 10.67 -36.21
CA LYS A 61 -67.16 9.55 -35.27
C LYS A 61 -65.76 8.92 -35.14
N ASN A 62 -65.08 8.72 -36.27
CA ASN A 62 -63.74 8.12 -36.28
C ASN A 62 -62.68 9.05 -35.68
N ILE A 63 -62.74 10.36 -35.93
CA ILE A 63 -61.87 11.37 -35.29
C ILE A 63 -62.03 11.33 -33.77
N THR A 64 -63.27 11.21 -33.28
CA THR A 64 -63.55 11.10 -31.84
C THR A 64 -62.93 9.84 -31.25
N LEU A 65 -63.07 8.70 -31.93
CA LEU A 65 -62.46 7.43 -31.51
C LEU A 65 -60.93 7.49 -31.48
N THR A 66 -60.30 8.06 -32.51
CA THR A 66 -58.85 8.29 -32.56
C THR A 66 -58.37 9.10 -31.35
N ARG A 67 -59.13 10.13 -30.96
CA ARG A 67 -58.78 10.96 -29.80
C ARG A 67 -58.91 10.22 -28.47
N VAL A 68 -59.91 9.35 -28.33
CA VAL A 68 -60.06 8.49 -27.15
C VAL A 68 -58.87 7.53 -27.03
N ILE A 69 -58.48 6.88 -28.12
CA ILE A 69 -57.33 5.96 -28.14
C ILE A 69 -56.03 6.70 -27.82
N GLN A 70 -55.83 7.89 -28.38
CA GLN A 70 -54.67 8.73 -28.08
C GLN A 70 -54.57 9.08 -26.59
N VAL A 71 -55.70 9.43 -25.95
CA VAL A 71 -55.74 9.70 -24.50
C VAL A 71 -55.38 8.45 -23.72
N ASN A 72 -55.93 7.29 -24.07
CA ASN A 72 -55.63 6.01 -23.42
C ASN A 72 -54.16 5.59 -23.56
N ALA A 73 -53.55 5.80 -24.73
CA ALA A 73 -52.13 5.55 -24.96
C ALA A 73 -51.26 6.50 -24.11
N SER A 74 -51.64 7.77 -24.03
CA SER A 74 -50.93 8.76 -23.22
C SER A 74 -51.03 8.46 -21.71
N GLU A 75 -52.18 7.96 -21.24
CA GLU A 75 -52.37 7.51 -19.87
C GLU A 75 -51.54 6.26 -19.58
N SER A 76 -51.53 5.29 -20.50
CA SER A 76 -50.71 4.07 -20.38
C SER A 76 -49.21 4.39 -20.34
N ARG A 77 -48.78 5.41 -21.07
CA ARG A 77 -47.40 5.93 -20.95
C ARG A 77 -47.17 6.61 -19.61
N ALA A 78 -48.11 7.43 -19.16
CA ALA A 78 -48.01 8.15 -17.90
C ALA A 78 -47.91 7.17 -16.72
N THR A 79 -48.69 6.08 -16.73
CA THR A 79 -48.60 5.03 -15.70
C THR A 79 -47.24 4.32 -15.73
N LEU A 80 -46.74 3.94 -16.91
CA LEU A 80 -45.38 3.40 -17.07
C LEU A 80 -44.27 4.35 -16.55
N THR A 81 -44.48 5.67 -16.65
CA THR A 81 -43.50 6.66 -16.17
C THR A 81 -43.65 7.07 -14.71
N LYS A 82 -44.85 6.95 -14.13
CA LYS A 82 -45.14 7.27 -12.72
C LYS A 82 -44.77 6.12 -11.79
N GLU A 83 -44.88 4.90 -12.28
CA GLU A 83 -44.24 3.72 -11.73
C GLU A 83 -43.08 3.35 -12.66
N PRO A 84 -42.00 4.18 -12.74
CA PRO A 84 -40.80 3.67 -13.35
C PRO A 84 -40.44 2.48 -12.46
N ASP A 85 -40.44 1.30 -13.04
CA ASP A 85 -40.20 0.04 -12.37
C ASP A 85 -38.72 -0.03 -11.91
N LEU A 86 -38.25 0.99 -11.18
CA LEU A 86 -36.98 1.05 -10.47
C LEU A 86 -36.92 -0.07 -9.42
N THR A 87 -38.09 -0.53 -8.95
CA THR A 87 -38.24 -1.75 -8.15
C THR A 87 -38.22 -3.04 -8.96
N LYS A 88 -38.46 -3.04 -10.28
CA LYS A 88 -38.24 -4.21 -11.17
C LYS A 88 -37.01 -4.06 -12.08
N SER A 89 -36.02 -3.25 -11.69
CA SER A 89 -34.65 -3.66 -11.98
C SER A 89 -34.51 -5.05 -11.37
N ARG A 90 -34.54 -6.09 -12.21
CA ARG A 90 -34.44 -7.51 -11.84
C ARG A 90 -33.05 -7.87 -11.31
N LEU A 91 -32.48 -7.02 -10.48
CA LEU A 91 -31.57 -7.40 -9.42
C LEU A 91 -32.42 -7.64 -8.15
N PHE A 92 -33.53 -8.38 -8.30
CA PHE A 92 -34.12 -9.06 -7.15
C PHE A 92 -33.20 -10.20 -6.81
N LEU A 93 -32.18 -9.84 -6.05
CA LEU A 93 -31.48 -10.76 -5.18
C LEU A 93 -32.51 -11.37 -4.23
N SER A 94 -33.06 -12.53 -4.62
CA SER A 94 -33.94 -13.30 -3.76
C SER A 94 -33.12 -13.76 -2.56
N PRO A 95 -33.57 -13.52 -1.30
CA PRO A 95 -32.90 -14.04 -0.12
C PRO A 95 -32.76 -15.57 -0.12
N ASN A 96 -33.58 -16.25 -0.93
CA ASN A 96 -33.55 -17.71 -1.12
C ASN A 96 -32.46 -18.19 -2.09
N ASP A 97 -31.82 -17.30 -2.86
CA ASP A 97 -30.73 -17.68 -3.78
C ASP A 97 -29.35 -17.59 -3.10
N ARG A 98 -29.27 -17.34 -1.79
CA ARG A 98 -28.00 -17.25 -1.05
C ARG A 98 -27.16 -18.53 -1.11
N ASP A 99 -27.82 -19.67 -1.28
CA ASP A 99 -27.16 -20.98 -1.37
C ASP A 99 -26.65 -21.30 -2.80
N ASP A 100 -26.93 -20.45 -3.79
CA ASP A 100 -26.37 -20.57 -5.13
C ASP A 100 -24.95 -19.96 -5.17
N PRO A 101 -23.89 -20.74 -5.46
CA PRO A 101 -22.52 -20.22 -5.54
C PRO A 101 -22.35 -19.11 -6.58
N ASP A 102 -23.19 -19.07 -7.62
CA ASP A 102 -23.14 -18.04 -8.67
C ASP A 102 -23.97 -16.78 -8.34
N ASN A 103 -24.44 -16.65 -7.08
CA ASN A 103 -25.21 -15.49 -6.64
C ASN A 103 -24.33 -14.22 -6.56
N LEU A 104 -24.82 -13.13 -7.15
CA LEU A 104 -24.23 -11.80 -7.08
C LEU A 104 -24.00 -11.30 -5.64
N PHE A 105 -24.79 -11.77 -4.66
CA PHE A 105 -24.52 -11.49 -3.24
C PHE A 105 -23.17 -12.05 -2.77
N ASN A 106 -22.84 -13.29 -3.16
CA ASN A 106 -21.58 -13.92 -2.78
C ASN A 106 -20.41 -13.15 -3.40
N TYR A 107 -20.55 -12.75 -4.67
CA TYR A 107 -19.57 -11.88 -5.34
C TYR A 107 -19.37 -10.54 -4.61
N PHE A 108 -20.45 -9.91 -4.16
CA PHE A 108 -20.35 -8.65 -3.41
C PHE A 108 -19.69 -8.82 -2.05
N GLU A 109 -20.05 -9.87 -1.30
CA GLU A 109 -19.44 -10.18 0.00
C GLU A 109 -17.95 -10.56 -0.15
N GLU A 110 -17.58 -11.34 -1.17
CA GLU A 110 -16.18 -11.65 -1.46
C GLU A 110 -15.39 -10.39 -1.83
N THR A 111 -15.95 -9.52 -2.66
CA THR A 111 -15.30 -8.25 -3.04
C THR A 111 -15.12 -7.35 -1.83
N LYS A 112 -16.11 -7.30 -0.94
CA LYS A 112 -16.02 -6.55 0.31
C LYS A 112 -14.97 -7.13 1.24
N LEU A 113 -14.94 -8.44 1.43
CA LEU A 113 -13.94 -9.14 2.26
C LEU A 113 -12.52 -8.92 1.71
N LEU A 114 -12.35 -8.99 0.38
CA LEU A 114 -11.10 -8.70 -0.29
C LEU A 114 -10.66 -7.26 -0.03
N HIS A 115 -11.57 -6.29 -0.18
CA HIS A 115 -11.29 -4.89 0.08
C HIS A 115 -10.87 -4.65 1.53
N GLU A 116 -11.60 -5.20 2.51
CA GLU A 116 -11.25 -5.09 3.92
C GLU A 116 -9.88 -5.71 4.23
N THR A 117 -9.60 -6.89 3.67
CA THR A 117 -8.33 -7.61 3.87
C THR A 117 -7.17 -6.86 3.24
N TRP A 118 -7.37 -6.30 2.04
CA TRP A 118 -6.38 -5.48 1.36
C TRP A 118 -6.06 -4.20 2.15
N MET A 119 -7.08 -3.50 2.64
CA MET A 119 -6.89 -2.30 3.46
C MET A 119 -6.18 -2.62 4.78
N ARG A 120 -6.49 -3.76 5.41
CA ARG A 120 -5.75 -4.24 6.59
C ARG A 120 -4.29 -4.52 6.25
N HIS A 121 -4.01 -5.23 5.15
CA HIS A 121 -2.64 -5.52 4.72
C HIS A 121 -1.85 -4.23 4.46
N LEU A 122 -2.43 -3.28 3.73
CA LEU A 122 -1.80 -1.99 3.45
C LEU A 122 -1.53 -1.19 4.73
N SER A 123 -2.47 -1.20 5.68
CA SER A 123 -2.26 -0.58 6.99
C SER A 123 -1.19 -1.29 7.82
N LEU A 124 -1.08 -2.63 7.72
CA LEU A 124 -0.05 -3.42 8.41
C LEU A 124 1.35 -3.06 7.90
N VAL A 125 1.51 -2.87 6.60
CA VAL A 125 2.81 -2.53 6.00
C VAL A 125 3.19 -1.06 6.25
N ALA A 126 2.23 -0.13 6.12
CA ALA A 126 2.54 1.30 6.15
C ALA A 126 2.54 1.94 7.54
N ASN A 127 1.57 1.58 8.40
CA ASN A 127 1.32 2.28 9.67
C ASN A 127 1.63 1.44 10.92
N LEU A 128 1.54 0.12 10.80
CA LEU A 128 1.75 -0.83 11.90
C LEU A 128 2.99 -1.69 11.68
N SER A 129 3.86 -1.31 10.74
CA SER A 129 5.17 -1.94 10.61
C SER A 129 6.01 -1.57 11.83
N ASP A 130 6.63 -2.60 12.41
CA ASP A 130 7.58 -2.43 13.50
C ASP A 130 8.97 -2.71 12.94
N ASP A 131 9.88 -1.76 13.18
CA ASP A 131 11.25 -1.84 12.69
C ASP A 131 12.18 -2.34 13.79
N LEU A 132 13.28 -2.98 13.37
CA LEU A 132 14.30 -3.42 14.32
C LEU A 132 14.98 -2.22 15.00
N VAL A 133 15.35 -2.41 16.27
CA VAL A 133 16.10 -1.39 17.03
C VAL A 133 17.42 -1.07 16.33
N HIS A 134 17.59 0.19 15.92
CA HIS A 134 18.83 0.66 15.33
C HIS A 134 19.95 0.69 16.37
N LYS A 135 20.93 -0.21 16.23
CA LYS A 135 22.14 -0.17 17.05
C LYS A 135 22.97 1.05 16.68
N LEU A 136 23.32 1.86 17.68
CA LEU A 136 24.29 2.93 17.54
C LEU A 136 25.70 2.30 17.56
N GLU A 137 26.47 2.51 16.50
CA GLU A 137 27.86 2.07 16.42
C GLU A 137 28.77 3.29 16.26
N SER A 138 29.82 3.36 17.09
CA SER A 138 30.92 4.31 16.91
C SER A 138 32.02 3.57 16.16
N GLN A 139 32.05 3.70 14.83
CA GLN A 139 33.09 3.07 14.00
C GLN A 139 34.41 3.86 13.99
N ASP A 140 34.41 5.13 14.39
CA ASP A 140 35.59 6.00 14.37
C ASP A 140 36.01 6.46 15.78
N GLU A 141 37.31 6.71 15.95
CA GLU A 141 37.89 7.43 17.11
C GLU A 141 37.38 8.89 17.22
N SER A 142 36.78 9.40 16.14
CA SER A 142 35.95 10.59 16.16
C SER A 142 34.62 10.20 16.80
N ASN A 143 34.35 10.67 18.03
CA ASN A 143 33.12 10.53 18.85
C ASN A 143 31.77 10.91 18.17
N LYS A 144 31.61 10.69 16.86
CA LYS A 144 30.39 10.90 16.10
C LYS A 144 29.55 9.64 16.16
N VAL A 145 28.46 9.73 16.91
CA VAL A 145 27.44 8.69 16.93
C VAL A 145 26.70 8.73 15.60
N LEU A 146 26.93 7.74 14.75
CA LEU A 146 26.17 7.55 13.52
C LEU A 146 25.10 6.49 13.76
N VAL A 147 23.87 6.79 13.32
CA VAL A 147 22.80 5.80 13.29
C VAL A 147 23.11 4.84 12.14
N ASN A 148 23.26 3.55 12.45
CA ASN A 148 23.44 2.55 11.41
C ASN A 148 22.16 2.45 10.57
N LYS A 149 22.22 3.00 9.35
CA LYS A 149 21.10 3.00 8.38
C LYS A 149 20.82 1.61 7.80
N ASN A 150 21.72 0.65 7.99
CA ASN A 150 21.55 -0.74 7.57
C ASN A 150 21.62 -1.65 8.80
N PRO A 151 20.56 -1.70 9.62
CA PRO A 151 20.60 -2.30 10.95
C PRO A 151 20.62 -3.83 10.95
N LEU A 152 20.32 -4.49 9.82
CA LEU A 152 20.27 -5.95 9.76
C LEU A 152 21.68 -6.54 9.63
N PRO A 153 22.10 -7.41 10.57
CA PRO A 153 23.21 -8.33 10.34
C PRO A 153 22.93 -9.21 9.10
N PRO A 154 23.97 -9.59 8.33
CA PRO A 154 23.82 -10.45 7.15
C PRO A 154 23.05 -11.75 7.46
N THR A 155 23.30 -12.33 8.63
CA THR A 155 22.61 -13.55 9.10
C THR A 155 21.11 -13.38 9.30
N LEU A 156 20.63 -12.17 9.63
CA LEU A 156 19.20 -11.88 9.75
C LEU A 156 18.58 -11.47 8.42
N GLN A 157 19.38 -11.02 7.46
CA GLN A 157 18.92 -10.71 6.11
C GLN A 157 18.48 -11.98 5.38
N ASP A 158 19.21 -13.08 5.54
CA ASP A 158 18.84 -14.37 4.98
C ASP A 158 17.53 -14.91 5.59
N VAL A 159 17.34 -14.76 6.91
CA VAL A 159 16.11 -15.17 7.59
C VAL A 159 14.92 -14.31 7.15
N LYS A 160 15.13 -13.01 6.93
CA LYS A 160 14.10 -12.13 6.38
C LYS A 160 13.68 -12.58 4.98
N ASN A 161 14.63 -12.89 4.11
CA ASN A 161 14.34 -13.36 2.76
C ASN A 161 13.57 -14.69 2.78
N GLN A 162 13.93 -15.61 3.68
CA GLN A 162 13.19 -16.86 3.88
C GLN A 162 11.74 -16.61 4.32
N TYR A 163 11.51 -15.62 5.18
CA TYR A 163 10.15 -15.25 5.61
C TYR A 163 9.30 -14.64 4.47
N GLU A 164 9.93 -13.98 3.49
CA GLU A 164 9.26 -13.43 2.31
C GLU A 164 9.01 -14.48 1.20
N GLU A 165 9.88 -15.49 1.09
CA GLU A 165 9.76 -16.57 0.10
C GLU A 165 8.79 -17.68 0.52
N LEU A 166 8.67 -17.95 1.81
CA LEU A 166 7.80 -18.99 2.34
C LEU A 166 6.37 -18.44 2.50
N GLY A 167 5.44 -18.94 1.69
CA GLY A 167 4.02 -18.62 1.75
C GLY A 167 3.29 -19.12 3.02
N GLU A 168 2.01 -19.47 2.91
CA GLU A 168 1.08 -19.72 4.03
C GLU A 168 1.37 -20.96 4.92
N GLU A 169 2.49 -21.66 4.74
CA GLU A 169 2.79 -22.88 5.50
C GLU A 169 3.27 -22.58 6.92
N GLN A 170 2.32 -22.64 7.86
CA GLN A 170 2.48 -22.27 9.26
C GLN A 170 3.57 -23.06 10.00
N GLN A 171 3.86 -24.30 9.58
CA GLN A 171 4.96 -25.12 10.14
C GLN A 171 6.34 -24.52 9.85
N HIS A 172 6.52 -23.88 8.70
CA HIS A 172 7.81 -23.26 8.34
C HIS A 172 8.09 -21.97 9.13
N ILE A 173 7.04 -21.26 9.56
CA ILE A 173 7.18 -20.07 10.41
C ILE A 173 7.70 -20.45 11.80
N GLU A 174 7.25 -21.58 12.35
CA GLU A 174 7.72 -22.07 13.66
C GLU A 174 9.20 -22.45 13.64
N ASP A 175 9.67 -23.09 12.56
CA ASP A 175 11.07 -23.43 12.36
C ASP A 175 11.96 -22.18 12.23
N LEU A 176 11.50 -21.17 11.46
CA LEU A 176 12.18 -19.88 11.36
C LEU A 176 12.28 -19.19 12.72
N ARG A 177 11.21 -19.24 13.52
CA ARG A 177 11.19 -18.70 14.87
C ARG A 177 12.17 -19.42 15.80
N ALA A 178 12.28 -20.74 15.72
CA ALA A 178 13.24 -21.51 16.48
C ALA A 178 14.69 -21.13 16.10
N ASN A 179 14.97 -20.95 14.81
CA ASN A 179 16.27 -20.50 14.32
C ASN A 179 16.63 -19.09 14.83
N LEU A 180 15.67 -18.16 14.86
CA LEU A 180 15.85 -16.84 15.44
C LEU A 180 16.17 -16.89 16.94
N PHE A 181 15.48 -17.74 17.70
CA PHE A 181 15.79 -17.91 19.13
C PHE A 181 17.18 -18.47 19.36
N ARG A 182 17.60 -19.48 18.58
CA ARG A 182 18.95 -20.02 18.64
C ARG A 182 20.00 -18.94 18.37
N TYR A 183 19.80 -18.14 17.33
CA TYR A 183 20.68 -17.01 17.00
C TYR A 183 20.78 -15.98 18.15
N LEU A 184 19.65 -15.63 18.78
CA LEU A 184 19.64 -14.73 19.93
C LEU A 184 20.40 -15.30 21.12
N ASP A 185 20.29 -16.60 21.38
CA ASP A 185 20.98 -17.26 22.47
C ASP A 185 22.49 -17.40 22.21
N GLU A 186 22.90 -17.63 20.96
CA GLU A 186 24.31 -17.58 20.54
C GLU A 186 24.92 -16.19 20.78
N ILE A 187 24.20 -15.10 20.45
CA ILE A 187 24.66 -13.74 20.72
C ILE A 187 24.80 -13.49 22.23
N LYS A 188 23.83 -13.91 23.03
CA LYS A 188 23.90 -13.75 24.49
C LYS A 188 25.09 -14.50 25.07
N ALA A 189 25.26 -15.76 24.66
CA ALA A 189 26.38 -16.60 25.10
C ALA A 189 27.73 -15.99 24.70
N GLY A 190 27.85 -15.51 23.45
CA GLY A 190 29.05 -14.83 22.96
C GLY A 190 29.36 -13.57 23.77
N ARG A 191 28.38 -12.70 24.01
CA ARG A 191 28.56 -11.48 24.82
C ARG A 191 29.01 -11.81 26.24
N VAL A 192 28.39 -12.80 26.88
CA VAL A 192 28.75 -13.23 28.24
C VAL A 192 30.18 -13.77 28.25
N LYS A 193 30.53 -14.64 27.30
CA LYS A 193 31.89 -15.19 27.18
C LYS A 193 32.93 -14.10 27.07
N TYR A 194 32.80 -13.18 26.11
CA TYR A 194 33.77 -12.10 25.92
C TYR A 194 33.80 -11.12 27.10
N ALA A 195 32.66 -10.83 27.73
CA ALA A 195 32.62 -9.98 28.92
C ALA A 195 33.37 -10.62 30.11
N LEU A 196 33.23 -11.94 30.30
CA LEU A 196 33.93 -12.68 31.35
C LEU A 196 35.43 -12.78 31.05
N GLU A 197 35.81 -13.09 29.81
CA GLU A 197 37.21 -13.15 29.38
C GLU A 197 37.89 -11.79 29.55
N ASN A 198 37.24 -10.71 29.11
CA ASN A 198 37.74 -9.35 29.30
C ASN A 198 37.90 -8.98 30.78
N LYS A 199 36.91 -9.33 31.62
CA LYS A 199 36.91 -8.95 33.04
C LYS A 199 37.93 -9.74 33.86
N TYR A 200 38.10 -11.02 33.59
CA TYR A 200 38.93 -11.89 34.43
C TYR A 200 40.29 -12.18 33.79
N ILE A 201 40.33 -12.62 32.53
CA ILE A 201 41.59 -13.03 31.90
C ILE A 201 42.44 -11.80 31.56
N LEU A 202 41.86 -10.86 30.81
CA LEU A 202 42.56 -9.66 30.38
C LEU A 202 42.92 -8.75 31.55
N ASN A 203 42.03 -8.57 32.53
CA ASN A 203 42.33 -7.75 33.70
C ASN A 203 43.45 -8.36 34.55
N THR A 204 43.44 -9.68 34.79
CA THR A 204 44.53 -10.34 35.52
C THR A 204 45.85 -10.27 34.76
N ALA A 205 45.83 -10.48 33.44
CA ALA A 205 47.02 -10.31 32.61
C ALA A 205 47.54 -8.86 32.66
N LEU A 206 46.64 -7.87 32.61
CA LEU A 206 47.00 -6.46 32.67
C LEU A 206 47.57 -6.07 34.04
N GLN A 207 47.02 -6.60 35.13
CA GLN A 207 47.56 -6.44 36.48
C GLN A 207 48.96 -7.03 36.61
N GLN A 208 49.19 -8.23 36.05
CA GLN A 208 50.48 -8.88 36.07
C GLN A 208 51.52 -8.09 35.25
N ILE A 209 51.16 -7.67 34.03
CA ILE A 209 52.01 -6.82 33.19
C ILE A 209 52.31 -5.50 33.91
N THR A 210 51.33 -4.88 34.56
CA THR A 210 51.53 -3.62 35.32
C THR A 210 52.52 -3.83 36.47
N LYS A 211 52.44 -4.97 37.17
CA LYS A 211 53.39 -5.32 38.23
C LYS A 211 54.79 -5.53 37.66
N GLU A 212 54.93 -6.28 36.57
CA GLU A 212 56.21 -6.48 35.90
C GLU A 212 56.79 -5.14 35.44
N VAL A 213 56.02 -4.29 34.76
CA VAL A 213 56.46 -2.95 34.32
C VAL A 213 56.90 -2.09 35.52
N SER A 214 56.22 -2.18 36.66
CA SER A 214 56.64 -1.49 37.89
C SER A 214 57.96 -2.02 38.43
N GLU A 215 58.16 -3.35 38.47
CA GLU A 215 59.43 -3.96 38.87
C GLU A 215 60.57 -3.58 37.90
N TRP A 216 60.31 -3.58 36.60
CA TRP A 216 61.25 -3.12 35.58
C TRP A 216 61.60 -1.64 35.76
N SER A 217 60.61 -0.79 36.03
CA SER A 217 60.83 0.62 36.35
C SER A 217 61.70 0.80 37.60
N GLN A 218 61.44 0.05 38.68
CA GLN A 218 62.26 0.10 39.89
C GLN A 218 63.69 -0.38 39.65
N ARG A 219 63.88 -1.47 38.89
CA ARG A 219 65.21 -1.97 38.51
C ARG A 219 65.94 -0.96 37.64
N TRP A 220 65.25 -0.33 36.70
CA TRP A 220 65.80 0.74 35.88
C TRP A 220 66.27 1.91 36.74
N THR A 221 65.43 2.41 37.65
CA THR A 221 65.80 3.46 38.61
C THR A 221 66.95 3.03 39.52
N SER A 222 67.03 1.76 39.92
CA SER A 222 68.15 1.23 40.70
C SER A 222 69.46 1.22 39.91
N ILE A 223 69.43 0.84 38.64
CA ILE A 223 70.58 0.88 37.74
C ILE A 223 71.00 2.32 37.48
N GLU A 224 70.03 3.22 37.23
CA GLU A 224 70.25 4.65 37.06
C GLU A 224 70.89 5.26 38.31
N ASN A 225 70.38 4.95 39.51
CA ASN A 225 70.97 5.40 40.77
C ASN A 225 72.37 4.80 41.02
N SER A 226 72.63 3.57 40.57
CA SER A 226 73.94 2.95 40.68
C SER A 226 74.96 3.56 39.72
N LEU A 227 74.55 3.91 38.50
CA LEU A 227 75.44 4.47 37.47
C LEU A 227 75.62 5.98 37.65
N PHE A 228 74.53 6.71 37.84
CA PHE A 228 74.48 8.18 37.82
C PHE A 228 74.11 8.82 39.17
N GLY A 229 73.61 8.04 40.13
CA GLY A 229 73.28 8.54 41.47
C GLY A 229 74.48 8.65 42.42
N ASP A 230 74.21 8.91 43.69
CA ASP A 230 75.21 9.14 44.74
C ASP A 230 75.75 7.86 45.40
N SER A 231 75.63 6.71 44.73
CA SER A 231 76.15 5.44 45.24
C SER A 231 77.69 5.46 45.36
N PRO A 232 78.31 4.78 46.34
CA PRO A 232 79.77 4.79 46.56
C PRO A 232 80.60 4.28 45.38
N THR A 233 79.98 3.49 44.49
CA THR A 233 80.57 2.90 43.29
C THR A 233 80.04 3.54 42.02
N SER A 234 79.32 4.67 42.11
CA SER A 234 78.74 5.33 40.94
C SER A 234 79.82 5.90 40.03
N LEU A 235 79.54 5.92 38.73
CA LEU A 235 80.46 6.45 37.72
C LEU A 235 80.82 7.90 38.03
N LYS A 236 79.88 8.69 38.56
CA LYS A 236 80.13 10.07 38.97
C LYS A 236 81.18 10.17 40.08
N LYS A 237 81.09 9.35 41.14
CA LYS A 237 82.08 9.33 42.23
C LYS A 237 83.39 8.67 41.84
N LEU A 238 83.37 7.70 40.92
CA LEU A 238 84.58 7.05 40.40
C LEU A 238 85.36 7.99 39.48
N VAL A 239 84.66 8.75 38.63
CA VAL A 239 85.25 9.84 37.84
C VAL A 239 85.81 10.92 38.76
N GLN A 240 85.07 11.34 39.80
CA GLN A 240 85.56 12.32 40.76
C GLN A 240 86.81 11.81 41.51
N LYS A 241 86.84 10.55 41.96
CA LYS A 241 88.04 9.94 42.54
C LYS A 241 89.19 9.82 41.55
N ALA A 242 88.92 9.58 40.27
CA ALA A 242 89.94 9.56 39.24
C ALA A 242 90.49 10.98 38.95
N GLU A 243 89.65 12.00 39.03
CA GLU A 243 90.06 13.42 39.01
C GLU A 243 90.91 13.76 40.24
N ASP A 244 90.50 13.36 41.46
CA ASP A 244 91.27 13.55 42.69
C ASP A 244 92.64 12.83 42.62
N ILE A 245 92.68 11.60 42.09
CA ILE A 245 93.94 10.85 41.89
C ILE A 245 94.80 11.53 40.82
N LYS A 246 94.20 12.06 39.75
CA LYS A 246 94.93 12.83 38.74
C LYS A 246 95.52 14.11 39.33
N GLU A 247 94.78 14.82 40.19
CA GLU A 247 95.31 15.98 40.92
C GLU A 247 96.45 15.58 41.86
N LEU A 248 96.30 14.50 42.63
CA LEU A 248 97.35 13.96 43.51
C LEU A 248 98.61 13.55 42.75
N LEU A 249 98.47 12.87 41.60
CA LEU A 249 99.60 12.53 40.72
C LEU A 249 100.24 13.76 40.09
N SER A 250 99.44 14.79 39.81
CA SER A 250 99.95 16.06 39.30
C SER A 250 100.74 16.81 40.39
N THR A 251 100.35 16.70 41.67
CA THR A 251 101.10 17.28 42.79
C THR A 251 102.36 16.48 43.14
N GLU A 252 102.34 15.15 43.13
CA GLU A 252 103.55 14.33 43.34
C GLU A 252 104.58 14.46 42.20
N SER A 253 104.12 14.74 40.97
CA SER A 253 105.01 15.02 39.84
C SER A 253 105.77 16.35 39.95
N ILE A 254 105.31 17.27 40.81
CA ILE A 254 105.99 18.54 41.08
C ILE A 254 107.07 18.35 42.16
N ASP A 255 106.86 17.47 43.13
CA ASP A 255 107.85 17.20 44.19
C ASP A 255 109.04 16.34 43.73
N TYR A 256 108.86 15.46 42.73
CA TYR A 256 109.97 14.68 42.15
C TYR A 256 110.87 15.45 41.15
N GLN A 257 110.57 16.72 40.85
CA GLN A 257 111.46 17.59 40.06
C GLN A 257 112.24 18.60 40.91
N MET A 258 112.16 18.51 42.24
CA MET A 258 112.80 19.43 43.20
C MET A 258 113.76 18.74 44.18
N GLU A 259 114.33 17.58 43.82
CA GLU A 259 115.56 17.02 44.43
C GLU A 259 116.69 16.85 43.41
#